data_AF-A0A2P8WA05-F1
#
_entry.id   AF-A0A2P8WA05-F1
#
_cell.length_a   1.000
_cell.length_b   1.000
_cell.length_c   1.000
_cell.angle_alpha   90.00
_cell.angle_beta   90.00
_cell.angle_gamma   90.00
#
_symmetry.space_group_name_H-M   'P 1'
#
loop_
_entity.id
_entity.type
_entity.pdbx_description
1 polymer ?
#
loop_
_entity_poly.entity_id
_entity_poly.type
_entity_poly.pdbx_seq_one_letter_code
_entity_poly.pdbx_strand_id
1 'polypeptide(L)'
;MDLVTLQGWLDNFSFAVLFATMLVYWAGAAFPQVPLLPSLGTAGIAVGNLAIAALLVARWIEAGYFPMSNLYESLFAVAWGITTMHLIAESMSRSRLVGTVTAPIALAITAFAALTLPAPMQSAEP
;
A
#
# COMPACT_ATOMS: atom_id res chain seq x y z
N MET A 1 -17.90 -13.72 -4.09
CA MET A 1 -17.50 -12.47 -4.78
C MET A 1 -16.68 -12.86 -5.98
N ASP A 2 -16.90 -12.25 -7.14
CA ASP A 2 -15.97 -12.42 -8.27
C ASP A 2 -14.63 -11.70 -7.97
N LEU A 3 -13.59 -12.05 -8.73
CA LEU A 3 -12.25 -11.49 -8.51
C LEU A 3 -12.19 -10.01 -8.81
N VAL A 4 -12.94 -9.51 -9.81
CA VAL A 4 -12.95 -8.10 -10.20
C VAL A 4 -13.51 -7.21 -9.07
N THR A 5 -14.61 -7.63 -8.44
CA THR A 5 -15.18 -6.94 -7.29
C THR A 5 -14.21 -7.00 -6.10
N LEU A 6 -13.51 -8.12 -5.90
CA LEU A 6 -12.49 -8.25 -4.86
C LEU A 6 -11.32 -7.29 -5.09
N GLN A 7 -10.85 -7.15 -6.33
CA GLN A 7 -9.81 -6.19 -6.69
C GLN A 7 -10.24 -4.76 -6.32
N GLY A 8 -11.45 -4.34 -6.70
CA GLY A 8 -11.96 -3.00 -6.36
C GLY A 8 -12.09 -2.76 -4.85
N TRP A 9 -12.45 -3.79 -4.07
CA TRP A 9 -12.46 -3.70 -2.60
C TRP A 9 -11.05 -3.58 -2.02
N LEU A 10 -10.11 -4.40 -2.50
CA LEU A 10 -8.73 -4.41 -2.01
C LEU A 10 -7.99 -3.11 -2.36
N ASP A 11 -8.25 -2.53 -3.54
CA ASP A 11 -7.71 -1.23 -3.94
C ASP A 11 -8.13 -0.14 -2.94
N ASN A 12 -9.45 0.08 -2.80
CA ASN A 12 -10.00 1.08 -1.88
C ASN A 12 -9.56 0.84 -0.42
N PHE A 13 -9.53 -0.42 0.00
CA PHE A 13 -9.09 -0.80 1.33
C PHE A 13 -7.61 -0.47 1.55
N SER A 14 -6.74 -0.80 0.59
CA SER A 14 -5.31 -0.50 0.66
C SER A 14 -5.06 1.00 0.75
N PHE A 15 -5.76 1.81 -0.05
CA PHE A 15 -5.71 3.27 0.01
C PHE A 15 -6.13 3.79 1.39
N ALA A 16 -7.28 3.34 1.90
CA ALA A 16 -7.80 3.79 3.20
C ALA A 16 -6.86 3.44 4.36
N VAL A 17 -6.31 2.22 4.35
CA VAL A 17 -5.36 1.76 5.37
C VAL A 17 -4.06 2.56 5.30
N LEU A 18 -3.49 2.76 4.11
CA LEU A 18 -2.26 3.55 3.97
C LEU A 18 -2.46 5.02 4.35
N PHE A 19 -3.64 5.59 4.05
CA PHE A 19 -3.98 6.96 4.45
C PHE A 19 -4.05 7.09 5.98
N ALA A 20 -4.81 6.19 6.64
CA ALA A 20 -4.89 6.17 8.10
C ALA A 20 -3.50 5.93 8.74
N THR A 21 -2.70 5.05 8.16
CA THR A 21 -1.36 4.72 8.64
C THR A 21 -0.40 5.90 8.53
N MET A 22 -0.45 6.66 7.42
CA MET A 22 0.31 7.91 7.27
C MET A 22 -0.02 8.90 8.40
N LEU A 23 -1.31 9.09 8.70
CA LEU A 23 -1.74 9.97 9.80
C LEU A 23 -1.22 9.47 11.15
N VAL A 24 -1.22 8.14 11.39
CA VAL A 24 -0.66 7.55 12.61
C VAL A 24 0.84 7.80 12.73
N TYR A 25 1.62 7.67 11.65
CA TYR A 25 3.05 7.98 11.68
C TYR A 25 3.32 9.47 11.94
N TRP A 26 2.57 10.36 11.29
CA TRP A 26 2.70 11.80 11.53
C TRP A 26 2.29 12.19 12.96
N ALA A 27 1.22 11.60 13.49
CA ALA A 27 0.84 11.76 14.89
C ALA A 27 1.93 11.21 15.84
N GLY A 28 2.53 10.06 15.51
CA GLY A 28 3.62 9.46 16.29
C GLY A 28 4.90 10.31 16.29
N ALA A 29 5.16 11.06 15.22
CA ALA A 29 6.23 12.05 15.13
C ALA A 29 5.92 13.31 15.95
N ALA A 30 4.67 13.79 15.91
CA ALA A 30 4.23 14.97 16.66
C ALA A 30 4.06 14.72 18.17
N PHE A 31 3.68 13.51 18.56
CA PHE A 31 3.42 13.11 19.96
C PHE A 31 4.22 11.86 20.36
N PRO A 32 5.56 11.95 20.53
CA PRO A 32 6.42 10.79 20.78
C PRO A 32 6.14 10.03 22.08
N GLN A 33 5.41 10.65 23.01
CA GLN A 33 5.09 10.11 24.34
C GLN A 33 3.99 9.04 24.31
N VAL A 34 3.20 8.95 23.22
CA VAL A 34 2.10 7.98 23.12
C VAL A 34 2.66 6.61 22.69
N PRO A 35 2.64 5.59 23.57
CA PRO A 35 3.34 4.32 23.31
C PRO A 35 2.65 3.44 22.26
N LEU A 36 1.37 3.70 21.95
CA LEU A 36 0.57 2.89 21.02
C LEU A 36 0.78 3.26 19.55
N LEU A 37 1.16 4.51 19.24
CA LEU A 37 1.26 4.99 17.86
C LEU A 37 2.28 4.23 17.00
N PRO A 38 3.49 3.87 17.50
CA PRO A 38 4.45 3.12 16.71
C PRO A 38 3.95 1.73 16.30
N SER A 39 3.40 0.96 17.25
CA SER A 39 2.91 -0.40 16.96
C SER A 39 1.69 -0.38 16.03
N LEU A 40 0.80 0.61 16.19
CA LEU A 40 -0.33 0.82 15.30
C LEU A 40 0.12 1.19 13.87
N GLY A 41 1.15 2.04 13.74
CA GLY A 41 1.73 2.41 12.45
C GLY A 41 2.32 1.22 11.71
N THR A 42 3.16 0.42 12.39
CA THR A 42 3.74 -0.80 11.81
C THR A 42 2.65 -1.81 11.43
N ALA A 43 1.64 -2.00 12.29
CA ALA A 43 0.51 -2.88 11.99
C ALA A 43 -0.28 -2.39 10.76
N GLY A 44 -0.49 -1.08 10.64
CA GLY A 44 -1.13 -0.46 9.49
C GLY A 44 -0.37 -0.70 8.18
N ILE A 45 0.96 -0.56 8.17
CA ILE A 45 1.78 -0.88 6.98
C ILE A 45 1.69 -2.37 6.66
N ALA A 46 1.75 -3.25 7.65
CA ALA A 46 1.64 -4.69 7.42
C ALA A 46 0.29 -5.07 6.79
N VAL A 47 -0.82 -4.50 7.29
CA VAL A 47 -2.15 -4.70 6.70
C VAL A 47 -2.23 -4.15 5.29
N GLY A 48 -1.72 -2.94 5.04
CA GLY A 48 -1.67 -2.34 3.70
C GLY A 48 -0.83 -3.15 2.72
N ASN A 49 0.33 -3.64 3.15
CA ASN A 49 1.22 -4.50 2.36
C ASN A 49 0.53 -5.81 1.96
N LEU A 50 -0.12 -6.48 2.91
CA LEU A 50 -0.86 -7.71 2.63
C LEU A 50 -2.08 -7.47 1.73
N ALA A 51 -2.77 -6.34 1.88
CA ALA A 51 -3.88 -5.96 1.01
C ALA A 51 -3.42 -5.76 -0.44
N ILE A 52 -2.28 -5.07 -0.64
CA ILE A 52 -1.71 -4.89 -1.98
C ILE A 52 -1.22 -6.23 -2.55
N ALA A 53 -0.59 -7.08 -1.74
CA ALA A 53 -0.19 -8.41 -2.18
C ALA A 53 -1.40 -9.23 -2.65
N ALA A 54 -2.49 -9.21 -1.89
CA ALA A 54 -3.73 -9.87 -2.26
C ALA A 54 -4.35 -9.29 -3.55
N LEU A 55 -4.28 -7.96 -3.74
CA LEU A 55 -4.74 -7.30 -4.96
C LEU A 55 -3.97 -7.78 -6.19
N LEU A 56 -2.64 -7.80 -6.10
CA LEU A 56 -1.77 -8.27 -7.19
C LEU A 56 -1.99 -9.75 -7.50
N VAL A 57 -2.15 -10.59 -6.47
CA VAL A 57 -2.47 -12.01 -6.65
C VAL A 57 -3.85 -12.21 -7.29
N ALA A 58 -4.86 -11.44 -6.89
CA ALA A 58 -6.18 -11.49 -7.50
C ALA A 58 -6.12 -11.12 -8.99
N ARG A 59 -5.34 -10.10 -9.35
CA ARG A 59 -5.09 -9.73 -10.75
C ARG A 59 -4.33 -10.80 -11.52
N TRP A 60 -3.33 -11.41 -10.90
CA TRP A 60 -2.58 -12.50 -11.54
C TRP A 60 -3.50 -13.68 -11.90
N ILE A 61 -4.34 -14.13 -10.96
CA ILE A 61 -5.25 -15.25 -11.19
C ILE A 61 -6.28 -14.92 -12.27
N GLU A 62 -6.78 -13.69 -12.30
CA GLU A 62 -7.80 -13.25 -13.25
C GLU A 62 -7.26 -13.01 -14.67
N ALA A 63 -6.12 -12.32 -14.81
CA ALA A 63 -5.55 -11.97 -16.10
C ALA A 63 -4.67 -13.08 -16.71
N GLY A 64 -4.20 -14.04 -15.90
CA GLY A 64 -3.38 -15.17 -16.37
C GLY A 64 -1.91 -14.82 -16.64
N TYR A 65 -1.46 -13.61 -16.30
CA TYR A 65 -0.07 -13.17 -16.42
C TYR A 65 0.43 -12.53 -15.11
N PHE A 66 1.76 -12.42 -14.96
CA PHE A 66 2.37 -11.84 -13.77
C PHE A 66 2.06 -10.33 -13.68
N PRO A 67 1.57 -9.80 -12.53
CA PRO A 67 0.99 -8.46 -12.40
C PRO A 67 2.07 -7.37 -12.38
N MET A 68 2.67 -7.13 -13.55
CA MET A 68 3.68 -6.11 -13.87
C MET A 68 3.48 -5.60 -15.31
N SER A 69 2.40 -5.99 -16.00
CA SER A 69 2.27 -5.79 -17.44
C SER A 69 1.79 -4.39 -17.78
N ASN A 70 0.91 -3.83 -16.95
CA ASN A 70 0.41 -2.45 -17.10
C ASN A 70 0.94 -1.50 -16.01
N LEU A 71 0.72 -0.20 -16.24
CA LEU A 71 1.21 0.87 -15.36
C LEU A 71 0.55 0.81 -13.96
N TYR A 72 -0.75 0.52 -13.89
CA TYR A 72 -1.45 0.39 -12.61
C TYR A 72 -0.82 -0.72 -11.75
N GLU A 73 -0.65 -1.91 -12.31
CA GLU A 73 -0.04 -3.06 -11.63
C GLU A 73 1.39 -2.78 -11.21
N SER A 74 2.16 -2.15 -12.09
CA SER A 74 3.54 -1.76 -11.80
C SER A 74 3.63 -0.78 -10.62
N LEU A 75 2.71 0.20 -10.54
CA LEU A 75 2.66 1.15 -9.42
C LEU A 75 2.29 0.44 -8.11
N PHE A 76 1.31 -0.47 -8.14
CA PHE A 76 0.97 -1.26 -6.96
C PHE A 76 2.10 -2.21 -6.55
N ALA A 77 2.83 -2.80 -7.50
CA ALA A 77 4.03 -3.60 -7.21
C ALA A 77 5.14 -2.76 -6.57
N VAL A 78 5.35 -1.52 -7.02
CA VAL A 78 6.28 -0.57 -6.37
C VAL A 78 5.80 -0.20 -4.97
N ALA A 79 4.51 0.11 -4.78
CA ALA A 79 3.95 0.41 -3.47
C ALA A 79 4.08 -0.78 -2.50
N TRP A 80 3.87 -2.00 -2.99
CA TRP A 80 4.13 -3.22 -2.25
C TRP A 80 5.62 -3.35 -1.88
N GLY A 81 6.53 -3.14 -2.82
CA GLY A 81 7.97 -3.17 -2.57
C GLY A 81 8.41 -2.14 -1.52
N ILE A 82 7.89 -0.91 -1.59
CA ILE A 82 8.19 0.15 -0.62
C ILE A 82 7.66 -0.21 0.77
N THR A 83 6.42 -0.71 0.87
CA THR A 83 5.84 -1.11 2.16
C THR A 83 6.55 -2.34 2.76
N THR A 84 7.01 -3.28 1.93
CA THR A 84 7.86 -4.40 2.38
C THR A 84 9.20 -3.89 2.89
N MET A 85 9.87 -3.02 2.13
CA MET A 85 11.14 -2.42 2.54
C MET A 85 10.99 -1.55 3.78
N HIS A 86 9.87 -0.87 3.95
CA HIS A 86 9.53 -0.15 5.18
C HIS A 86 9.55 -1.08 6.39
N LEU A 87 8.84 -2.22 6.34
CA LEU A 87 8.78 -3.16 7.47
C LEU A 87 10.17 -3.72 7.83
N ILE A 88 11.01 -3.99 6.83
CA ILE A 88 12.39 -4.41 7.03
C ILE A 88 13.21 -3.28 7.65
N ALA A 89 13.16 -2.07 7.08
CA ALA A 89 13.94 -0.93 7.54
C ALA A 89 13.53 -0.46 8.95
N GLU A 90 12.24 -0.47 9.26
CA GLU A 90 11.72 -0.11 10.58
C GLU A 90 12.14 -1.13 11.64
N SER A 91 12.12 -2.43 11.31
CA SER A 91 12.57 -3.48 12.24
C SER A 91 14.09 -3.46 12.48
N MET A 92 14.90 -3.13 11.45
CA MET A 92 16.34 -3.00 11.58
C MET A 92 16.77 -1.71 12.30
N SER A 93 16.22 -0.57 11.90
CA SER A 93 16.64 0.75 12.41
C SER A 93 16.00 1.12 13.74
N ARG A 94 14.84 0.56 14.07
CA ARG A 94 13.97 0.98 15.18
C ARG A 94 13.65 2.48 15.16
N SER A 95 13.78 3.13 14.01
CA SER A 95 13.57 4.56 13.84
C SER A 95 12.16 4.86 13.37
N ARG A 96 11.47 5.74 14.09
CA ARG A 96 10.12 6.21 13.75
C ARG A 96 10.08 7.06 12.47
N LEU A 97 11.23 7.60 12.06
CA LEU A 97 11.32 8.44 10.86
C LEU A 97 11.14 7.67 9.56
N VAL A 98 11.37 6.35 9.57
CA VAL A 98 11.17 5.50 8.39
C VAL A 98 9.73 5.64 7.92
N GLY A 99 8.76 5.40 8.80
CA GLY A 99 7.34 5.47 8.45
C GLY A 99 6.82 6.87 8.16
N THR A 100 7.39 7.91 8.78
CA THR A 100 7.05 9.30 8.47
C THR A 100 7.30 9.65 7.01
N VAL A 101 8.27 8.99 6.36
CA VAL A 101 8.64 9.22 4.96
C VAL A 101 8.05 8.17 4.03
N THR A 102 8.16 6.89 4.35
CA THR A 102 7.72 5.80 3.45
C THR A 102 6.19 5.69 3.33
N ALA A 103 5.44 5.96 4.42
CA ALA A 103 3.97 5.88 4.41
C ALA A 103 3.32 6.89 3.43
N PRO A 104 3.66 8.20 3.44
CA PRO A 104 3.10 9.13 2.45
C PRO A 104 3.55 8.81 1.01
N ILE A 105 4.74 8.24 0.81
CA ILE A 105 5.19 7.81 -0.53
C ILE A 105 4.33 6.64 -1.04
N ALA A 106 4.14 5.60 -0.22
CA ALA A 106 3.30 4.47 -0.57
C ALA A 106 1.84 4.90 -0.83
N LEU A 107 1.31 5.80 -0.01
CA LEU A 107 0.01 6.40 -0.23
C LEU A 107 -0.03 7.20 -1.55
N ALA A 108 0.96 8.04 -1.84
CA ALA A 108 0.95 8.86 -3.05
C ALA A 108 0.95 8.01 -4.32
N ILE A 109 1.69 6.90 -4.34
CA ILE A 109 1.73 5.96 -5.46
C ILE A 109 0.38 5.27 -5.64
N THR A 110 -0.19 4.73 -4.55
CA THR A 110 -1.50 4.05 -4.60
C THR A 110 -2.64 5.02 -4.95
N ALA A 111 -2.61 6.24 -4.40
CA ALA A 111 -3.54 7.31 -4.72
C ALA A 111 -3.47 7.74 -6.19
N PHE A 112 -2.25 7.89 -6.73
CA PHE A 112 -2.07 8.21 -8.14
C PHE A 112 -2.61 7.09 -9.03
N ALA A 113 -2.32 5.83 -8.68
CA ALA A 113 -2.79 4.68 -9.43
C ALA A 113 -4.32 4.57 -9.43
N ALA A 114 -4.96 4.78 -8.28
CA ALA A 114 -6.41 4.62 -8.13
C ALA A 114 -7.23 5.84 -8.62
N LEU A 115 -6.75 7.06 -8.37
CA LEU A 115 -7.56 8.29 -8.55
C LEU A 115 -7.18 9.10 -9.78
N THR A 116 -5.94 9.00 -10.25
CA THR A 116 -5.42 9.87 -11.32
C THR A 116 -5.28 9.15 -12.65
N LEU A 117 -5.00 7.83 -12.65
CA LEU A 117 -4.89 7.08 -13.89
C LEU A 117 -6.23 7.06 -14.64
N PRO A 118 -6.24 7.30 -15.97
CA PRO A 118 -7.42 7.09 -16.79
C PRO A 118 -7.91 5.64 -16.73
N ALA A 119 -9.24 5.44 -16.76
CA ALA A 119 -9.86 4.11 -16.76
C ALA A 119 -9.20 3.06 -17.68
N PRO A 120 -8.84 3.34 -18.95
CA PRO A 120 -8.19 2.34 -19.81
C PRO A 120 -6.80 1.90 -19.32
N MET A 121 -6.11 2.73 -18.54
CA MET A 121 -4.81 2.36 -17.95
C MET A 121 -4.94 1.59 -16.63
N GLN A 122 -6.15 1.54 -16.05
CA GLN A 122 -6.45 0.78 -14.84
C GLN A 122 -6.94 -0.64 -15.16
N SER A 123 -7.53 -0.84 -16.35
CA SER A 123 -7.98 -2.14 -16.83
C SER A 123 -6.81 -3.06 -17.16
N ALA A 124 -6.98 -4.34 -16.86
CA ALA A 124 -6.04 -5.38 -17.28
C ALA A 124 -6.17 -5.57 -18.81
N GLU A 125 -5.14 -5.18 -19.55
CA GLU A 125 -4.97 -5.49 -20.97
C GLU A 125 -3.76 -6.43 -21.12
N PRO A 126 -3.80 -7.46 -21.99
CA PRO A 126 -2.63 -8.23 -22.38
C PRO A 126 -1.62 -7.43 -23.22
#